data_AF-A0A968Q8R3-F1
#
_entry.id   AF-A0A968Q8R3-F1
#
_cell.length_a   1.000
_cell.length_b   1.000
_cell.length_c   1.000
_cell.angle_alpha   90.00
_cell.angle_beta   90.00
_cell.angle_gamma   90.00
#
_symmetry.space_group_name_H-M   'P 1'
#
loop_
_entity.id
_entity.type
_entity.pdbx_description
1 polymer ?
#
loop_
_entity_poly.entity_id
_entity_poly.type
_entity_poly.pdbx_seq_one_letter_code
_entity_poly.pdbx_strand_id
1 'polypeptide(L)'
;MCQAVMDAYPQEGCGLILGRRLMSATDRMTSASLEAADREAIAVIPVANAWHPSVLDYTDPAITPATTVDHGLGDRYWIDPATLLEVQRSARQQDLDIIGIYHSHPDHPAVPSECDRRLAWPVYSYLIIAVSHGQVIDLNSWRLNDEGQFQLEPVKILGSSANNLPFLS
;
A
#
# COMPACT_ATOMS: atom_id res chain seq x y z
N MET A 1 -2.30 -10.61 -4.79
CA MET A 1 -3.04 -9.41 -4.36
C MET A 1 -4.48 -9.39 -4.88
N CYS A 2 -4.75 -9.51 -6.19
CA CYS A 2 -6.12 -9.35 -6.73
C CYS A 2 -7.16 -10.29 -6.12
N GLN A 3 -6.86 -11.58 -5.97
CA GLN A 3 -7.77 -12.51 -5.30
C GLN A 3 -8.06 -12.08 -3.86
N ALA A 4 -7.03 -11.72 -3.10
CA ALA A 4 -7.17 -11.31 -1.70
C ALA A 4 -8.05 -10.06 -1.51
N VAL A 5 -7.96 -9.07 -2.43
CA VAL A 5 -8.82 -7.88 -2.34
C VAL A 5 -10.25 -8.14 -2.82
N MET A 6 -10.44 -9.06 -3.77
CA MET A 6 -11.78 -9.51 -4.16
C MET A 6 -12.45 -10.31 -3.04
N ASP A 7 -11.70 -11.14 -2.32
CA ASP A 7 -12.20 -11.91 -1.17
C ASP A 7 -12.53 -11.01 0.03
N ALA A 8 -11.86 -9.87 0.17
CA ALA A 8 -12.13 -8.89 1.21
C ALA A 8 -13.40 -8.04 0.93
N TYR A 9 -13.81 -7.90 -0.33
CA TYR A 9 -14.96 -7.09 -0.72
C TYR A 9 -16.24 -7.52 0.04
N PRO A 10 -17.04 -6.59 0.60
CA PRO A 10 -17.03 -5.14 0.39
C PRO A 10 -16.11 -4.34 1.34
N GLN A 11 -15.21 -5.00 2.06
CA GLN A 11 -14.21 -4.35 2.92
C GLN A 11 -12.93 -4.04 2.15
N GLU A 12 -12.12 -3.12 2.66
CA GLU A 12 -10.75 -2.90 2.22
C GLU A 12 -9.88 -4.11 2.60
N GLY A 13 -9.32 -4.77 1.60
CA GLY A 13 -8.23 -5.71 1.78
C GLY A 13 -6.88 -4.99 1.68
N CYS A 14 -5.91 -5.38 2.50
CA CYS A 14 -4.57 -4.80 2.51
C CYS A 14 -3.46 -5.86 2.52
N GLY A 15 -2.22 -5.42 2.29
CA GLY A 15 -1.06 -6.28 2.33
C GLY A 15 0.25 -5.57 2.08
N LEU A 16 1.32 -6.33 2.16
CA LEU A 16 2.70 -5.86 2.07
C LEU A 16 3.32 -6.29 0.75
N ILE A 17 4.09 -5.39 0.14
CA ILE A 17 4.86 -5.64 -1.07
C ILE A 17 6.31 -5.83 -0.68
N LEU A 18 6.83 -7.04 -0.95
CA LEU A 18 8.23 -7.38 -0.72
C LEU A 18 9.02 -7.26 -2.00
N GLY A 19 10.24 -6.75 -1.89
CA GLY A 19 11.07 -6.50 -3.04
C GLY A 19 12.42 -5.93 -2.69
N ARG A 20 13.03 -5.30 -3.69
CA ARG A 20 14.35 -4.69 -3.59
C ARG A 20 14.32 -3.28 -4.13
N ARG A 21 15.18 -2.42 -3.58
CA ARG A 21 15.45 -1.11 -4.15
C ARG A 21 16.62 -1.24 -5.12
N LEU A 22 16.43 -0.73 -6.33
CA LEU A 22 17.43 -0.71 -7.38
C LEU A 22 18.23 0.58 -7.21
N MET A 23 19.29 0.53 -6.41
CA MET A 23 20.24 1.63 -6.27
C MET A 23 21.43 1.43 -7.20
N SER A 24 21.91 2.51 -7.81
CA SER A 24 23.17 2.49 -8.54
C SER A 24 24.34 2.43 -7.57
N ALA A 25 25.45 1.79 -7.96
CA ALA A 25 26.71 1.81 -7.18
C ALA A 25 27.28 3.21 -6.99
N THR A 26 26.84 4.18 -7.80
CA THR A 26 27.21 5.60 -7.68
C THR A 26 26.31 6.39 -6.73
N ASP A 27 25.17 5.83 -6.32
CA ASP A 27 24.24 6.53 -5.44
C ASP A 27 24.82 6.61 -4.03
N ARG A 28 24.84 7.82 -3.48
CA ARG A 28 25.11 8.01 -2.06
C ARG A 28 23.93 7.43 -1.29
N MET A 29 24.21 6.60 -0.28
CA MET A 29 23.16 6.04 0.58
C MET A 29 22.64 7.13 1.53
N THR A 30 21.62 7.85 1.08
CA THR A 30 20.92 8.90 1.83
C THR A 30 19.44 8.56 1.89
N SER A 31 18.68 9.17 2.81
CA SER A 31 17.23 8.99 2.86
C SER A 31 16.56 9.36 1.53
N ALA A 32 16.93 10.51 0.97
CA ALA A 32 16.39 10.99 -0.30
C ALA A 32 16.69 10.03 -1.48
N SER A 33 17.88 9.44 -1.56
CA SER A 33 18.20 8.49 -2.64
C SER A 33 17.45 7.17 -2.47
N LEU A 34 17.23 6.71 -1.23
CA LEU A 34 16.43 5.52 -0.95
C LEU A 34 14.95 5.70 -1.30
N GLU A 35 14.41 6.90 -1.10
CA GLU A 35 13.01 7.25 -1.43
C GLU A 35 12.79 7.35 -2.95
N ALA A 36 13.78 7.89 -3.67
CA ALA A 36 13.73 8.10 -5.12
C ALA A 36 14.08 6.86 -5.95
N ALA A 37 14.75 5.86 -5.37
CA ALA A 37 15.20 4.66 -6.07
C ALA A 37 14.03 3.86 -6.68
N ASP A 38 14.27 3.29 -7.86
CA ASP A 38 13.34 2.34 -8.47
C ASP A 38 13.19 1.11 -7.57
N ARG A 39 12.00 0.50 -7.61
CA ARG A 39 11.66 -0.64 -6.77
C ARG A 39 11.26 -1.82 -7.64
N GLU A 40 11.85 -2.98 -7.37
CA GLU A 40 11.45 -4.24 -7.99
C GLU A 40 10.62 -5.03 -6.98
N ALA A 41 9.33 -5.19 -7.27
CA ALA A 41 8.43 -6.03 -6.48
C ALA A 41 8.62 -7.50 -6.84
N ILE A 42 8.91 -8.32 -5.83
CA ILE A 42 9.20 -9.75 -5.97
C ILE A 42 8.05 -10.60 -5.44
N ALA A 43 7.42 -10.18 -4.35
CA ALA A 43 6.31 -10.90 -3.74
C ALA A 43 5.30 -9.95 -3.09
N VAL A 44 4.08 -10.44 -2.91
CA VAL A 44 3.02 -9.74 -2.18
C VAL A 44 2.47 -10.67 -1.10
N ILE A 45 2.28 -10.12 0.10
CA ILE A 45 1.77 -10.85 1.27
C ILE A 45 0.46 -10.18 1.69
N PRO A 46 -0.69 -10.84 1.50
CA PRO A 46 -1.94 -10.40 2.09
C PRO A 46 -1.84 -10.43 3.61
N VAL A 47 -2.38 -9.40 4.26
CA VAL A 47 -2.46 -9.32 5.71
C VAL A 47 -3.90 -9.01 6.12
N ALA A 48 -4.26 -9.38 7.35
CA ALA A 48 -5.58 -9.05 7.88
C ALA A 48 -5.70 -7.53 8.08
N ASN A 49 -6.82 -6.96 7.64
CA ASN A 49 -7.16 -5.59 7.98
C ASN A 49 -7.53 -5.53 9.47
N ALA A 50 -6.65 -4.93 10.26
CA ALA A 50 -6.77 -4.81 11.71
C ALA A 50 -7.42 -3.48 12.15
N TRP A 51 -8.17 -2.82 11.27
CA TRP A 51 -8.81 -1.55 11.56
C TRP A 51 -9.81 -1.67 12.72
N HIS A 52 -9.75 -0.71 13.63
CA HIS A 52 -10.73 -0.47 14.67
C HIS A 52 -10.78 1.03 14.96
N PRO A 53 -11.93 1.63 15.32
CA PRO A 53 -12.02 3.07 15.56
C PRO A 53 -11.00 3.63 16.57
N SER A 54 -10.59 2.84 17.57
CA SER A 54 -9.54 3.24 18.53
C SER A 54 -8.16 3.43 17.92
N VAL A 55 -7.92 2.96 16.69
CA VAL A 55 -6.68 3.25 15.95
C VAL A 55 -6.59 4.74 15.66
N LEU A 56 -7.71 5.45 15.49
CA LEU A 56 -7.73 6.89 15.23
C LEU A 56 -7.05 7.71 16.32
N ASP A 57 -7.11 7.26 17.58
CA ASP A 57 -6.43 7.89 18.71
C ASP A 57 -4.91 7.94 18.52
N TYR A 58 -4.36 7.01 17.73
CA TYR A 58 -2.93 6.93 17.44
C TYR A 58 -2.55 7.60 16.12
N THR A 59 -3.48 7.74 15.19
CA THR A 59 -3.19 8.02 13.79
C THR A 59 -3.63 9.39 13.31
N ASP A 60 -4.60 10.04 13.98
CA ASP A 60 -5.08 11.37 13.58
C ASP A 60 -5.36 12.28 14.80
N PRO A 61 -4.36 13.05 15.26
CA PRO A 61 -4.53 13.95 16.40
C PRO A 61 -5.49 15.13 16.11
N ALA A 62 -5.93 15.31 14.86
CA ALA A 62 -6.88 16.35 14.47
C ALA A 62 -8.34 15.87 14.50
N ILE A 63 -8.61 14.57 14.68
CA ILE A 63 -9.98 14.07 14.82
C ILE A 63 -10.52 14.44 16.21
N THR A 64 -11.65 15.14 16.21
CA THR A 64 -12.43 15.40 17.42
C THR A 64 -13.65 14.47 17.46
N PRO A 65 -14.20 14.16 18.65
CA PRO A 65 -15.44 13.38 18.77
C PRO A 65 -16.63 13.98 17.99
N ALA A 66 -16.56 15.26 17.63
CA ALA A 66 -17.60 15.97 16.87
C ALA A 66 -17.51 15.77 15.35
N THR A 67 -16.43 15.18 14.83
CA THR A 67 -16.17 14.95 13.40
C THR A 67 -16.16 13.46 13.02
N THR A 68 -16.58 12.57 13.92
CA THR A 68 -16.59 11.12 13.66
C THR A 68 -17.68 10.76 12.66
N VAL A 69 -17.34 10.78 11.37
CA VAL A 69 -18.00 9.92 10.41
C VAL A 69 -17.69 8.47 10.82
N ASP A 70 -18.69 7.60 10.84
CA ASP A 70 -18.53 6.18 11.19
C ASP A 70 -17.68 5.50 10.11
N HIS A 71 -16.36 5.49 10.32
CA HIS A 71 -15.38 4.89 9.42
C HIS A 71 -15.10 3.46 9.85
N GLY A 72 -15.21 2.53 8.89
CA GLY A 72 -15.18 1.09 9.15
C GLY A 72 -14.21 0.36 8.21
N LEU A 73 -14.29 -0.96 8.22
CA LEU A 73 -13.47 -1.80 7.34
C LEU A 73 -13.75 -1.57 5.85
N GLY A 74 -14.81 -0.85 5.47
CA GLY A 74 -15.17 -0.56 4.07
C GLY A 74 -14.42 0.62 3.45
N ASP A 75 -13.88 1.51 4.28
CA ASP A 75 -13.20 2.74 3.84
C ASP A 75 -11.91 3.02 4.61
N ARG A 76 -11.45 2.06 5.42
CA ARG A 76 -10.22 2.15 6.19
C ARG A 76 -9.52 0.80 6.24
N TYR A 77 -8.19 0.87 6.22
CA TYR A 77 -7.33 -0.25 6.55
C TYR A 77 -6.32 0.08 7.63
N TRP A 78 -5.92 -0.96 8.37
CA TRP A 78 -4.78 -0.90 9.28
C TRP A 78 -4.00 -2.20 9.22
N ILE A 79 -2.67 -2.09 9.19
CA ILE A 79 -1.76 -3.24 9.30
C ILE A 79 -1.23 -3.25 10.72
N ASP A 80 -1.47 -4.34 11.45
CA ASP A 80 -0.95 -4.50 12.80
C ASP A 80 0.59 -4.34 12.82
N PRO A 81 1.15 -3.44 13.64
CA PRO A 81 2.60 -3.29 13.79
C PRO A 81 3.34 -4.60 14.09
N ALA A 82 2.72 -5.53 14.82
CA ALA A 82 3.30 -6.85 15.07
C ALA A 82 3.45 -7.65 13.77
N THR A 83 2.44 -7.64 12.91
CA THR A 83 2.47 -8.26 11.57
C THR A 83 3.54 -7.62 10.69
N LEU A 84 3.62 -6.27 10.70
CA LEU A 84 4.64 -5.55 9.93
C LEU A 84 6.07 -5.98 10.35
N LEU A 85 6.32 -6.07 11.66
CA LEU A 85 7.61 -6.50 12.20
C LEU A 85 7.93 -7.95 11.87
N GLU A 86 6.95 -8.85 11.93
CA GLU A 86 7.11 -10.26 11.58
C GLU A 86 7.49 -10.41 10.10
N VAL A 87 6.73 -9.76 9.21
CA VAL A 87 7.01 -9.80 7.77
C VAL A 87 8.36 -9.16 7.46
N GLN A 88 8.71 -8.05 8.12
CA GLN A 88 10.02 -7.42 7.93
C GLN A 88 11.17 -8.37 8.33
N ARG A 89 11.03 -9.10 9.44
CA ARG A 89 12.05 -10.09 9.87
C ARG A 89 12.17 -11.23 8.86
N SER A 90 11.06 -11.74 8.36
CA SER A 90 11.04 -12.82 7.36
C SER A 90 11.65 -12.37 6.02
N ALA A 91 11.32 -11.15 5.57
CA ALA A 91 11.84 -10.59 4.33
C ALA A 91 13.38 -10.46 4.36
N ARG A 92 13.94 -10.02 5.50
CA ARG A 92 15.40 -9.92 5.69
C ARG A 92 16.13 -11.26 5.55
N GLN A 93 15.48 -12.37 5.91
CA GLN A 93 16.07 -13.70 5.74
C GLN A 93 16.19 -14.13 4.27
N GLN A 94 15.51 -13.40 3.37
CA GLN A 94 15.47 -13.66 1.92
C GLN A 94 16.17 -12.55 1.12
N ASP A 95 16.92 -11.66 1.78
CA ASP A 95 17.49 -10.44 1.18
C ASP A 95 16.43 -9.58 0.46
N LEU A 96 15.26 -9.46 1.09
CA LEU A 96 14.13 -8.63 0.67
C LEU A 96 13.79 -7.60 1.74
N ASP A 97 13.20 -6.51 1.30
CA ASP A 97 12.62 -5.48 2.15
C ASP A 97 11.11 -5.33 1.88
N ILE A 98 10.40 -4.75 2.83
CA ILE A 98 9.08 -4.18 2.56
C ILE A 98 9.32 -2.88 1.78
N ILE A 99 8.91 -2.88 0.52
CA ILE A 99 9.08 -1.75 -0.39
C ILE A 99 7.78 -0.97 -0.60
N GLY A 100 6.64 -1.55 -0.21
CA GLY A 100 5.35 -0.92 -0.38
C GLY A 100 4.23 -1.60 0.38
N ILE A 101 3.08 -0.95 0.34
CA ILE A 101 1.81 -1.41 0.89
C ILE A 101 0.82 -1.43 -0.27
N TYR A 102 -0.03 -2.44 -0.33
CA TYR A 102 -1.21 -2.39 -1.18
C TYR A 102 -2.47 -2.39 -0.34
N HIS A 103 -3.50 -1.72 -0.82
CA HIS A 103 -4.86 -1.82 -0.29
C HIS A 103 -5.87 -1.65 -1.41
N SER A 104 -7.11 -2.07 -1.16
CA SER A 104 -8.21 -1.88 -2.10
C SER A 104 -9.16 -0.78 -1.66
N HIS A 105 -9.74 -0.11 -2.63
CA HIS A 105 -10.85 0.83 -2.49
C HIS A 105 -12.13 0.19 -3.04
N PRO A 106 -13.04 -0.31 -2.18
CA PRO A 106 -14.34 -0.82 -2.57
C PRO A 106 -15.22 0.31 -3.12
N ASP A 107 -15.71 0.15 -4.35
CA ASP A 107 -16.60 1.09 -5.06
C ASP A 107 -16.08 2.53 -5.14
N HIS A 108 -14.75 2.68 -5.03
CA HIS A 108 -14.02 3.94 -5.11
C HIS A 108 -12.83 3.81 -6.09
N PRO A 109 -12.39 4.93 -6.71
CA PRO A 109 -11.28 4.91 -7.65
C PRO A 109 -9.95 4.56 -6.98
N ALA A 110 -8.97 4.11 -7.79
CA ALA A 110 -7.62 3.79 -7.35
C ALA A 110 -6.76 5.06 -7.11
N VAL A 111 -7.29 5.99 -6.32
CA VAL A 111 -6.70 7.29 -5.99
C VAL A 111 -6.65 7.40 -4.47
N PRO A 112 -5.51 7.80 -3.87
CA PRO A 112 -5.38 7.88 -2.42
C PRO A 112 -6.34 8.89 -1.82
N SER A 113 -6.92 8.54 -0.68
CA SER A 113 -7.67 9.46 0.16
C SER A 113 -6.74 10.34 0.99
N GLU A 114 -7.31 11.39 1.59
CA GLU A 114 -6.59 12.21 2.56
C GLU A 114 -6.20 11.44 3.83
N CYS A 115 -6.93 10.37 4.18
CA CYS A 115 -6.55 9.50 5.30
C CYS A 115 -5.29 8.71 4.94
N ASP A 116 -5.23 8.12 3.74
CA ASP A 116 -4.05 7.42 3.25
C ASP A 116 -2.81 8.32 3.28
N ARG A 117 -2.97 9.57 2.84
CA ARG A 117 -1.86 10.54 2.78
C ARG A 117 -1.31 10.86 4.17
N ARG A 118 -2.16 10.96 5.19
CA ARG A 118 -1.74 11.25 6.57
C ARG A 118 -0.99 10.09 7.21
N LEU A 119 -1.33 8.85 6.85
CA LEU A 119 -0.73 7.64 7.44
C LEU A 119 0.44 7.09 6.63
N ALA A 120 0.66 7.62 5.43
CA ALA A 120 1.68 7.14 4.54
C ALA A 120 3.10 7.61 4.92
N TRP A 121 4.07 6.75 4.64
CA TRP A 121 5.50 7.01 4.85
C TRP A 121 6.21 7.11 3.50
N PRO A 122 7.06 8.13 3.28
CA PRO A 122 7.74 8.37 2.00
C PRO A 122 8.59 7.20 1.48
N VAL A 123 9.05 6.34 2.38
CA VAL A 123 9.87 5.18 2.03
C VAL A 123 9.09 4.14 1.20
N TYR A 124 7.76 4.05 1.33
CA TYR A 124 6.93 3.03 0.70
C TYR A 124 6.26 3.50 -0.59
N SER A 125 6.06 2.55 -1.51
CA SER A 125 5.09 2.67 -2.59
C SER A 125 3.71 2.21 -2.13
N TYR A 126 2.66 2.87 -2.60
CA TYR A 126 1.27 2.62 -2.25
C TYR A 126 0.50 2.18 -3.48
N LEU A 127 0.22 0.87 -3.55
CA LEU A 127 -0.56 0.29 -4.64
C LEU A 127 -2.03 0.26 -4.26
N ILE A 128 -2.84 1.07 -4.93
CA ILE A 128 -4.27 1.18 -4.65
C ILE A 128 -5.04 0.44 -5.73
N ILE A 129 -5.94 -0.44 -5.31
CA ILE A 129 -6.69 -1.31 -6.20
C ILE A 129 -8.17 -0.96 -6.12
N ALA A 130 -8.75 -0.42 -7.18
CA ALA A 130 -10.18 -0.18 -7.24
C ALA A 130 -10.91 -1.51 -7.44
N VAL A 131 -11.86 -1.82 -6.55
CA VAL A 131 -12.68 -3.03 -6.62
C VAL A 131 -14.14 -2.62 -6.67
N SER A 132 -14.87 -3.00 -7.71
CA SER A 132 -16.31 -2.76 -7.77
C SER A 132 -17.06 -4.05 -8.05
N HIS A 133 -18.15 -4.28 -7.31
CA HIS A 133 -18.94 -5.51 -7.39
C HIS A 133 -18.08 -6.78 -7.27
N GLY A 134 -17.07 -6.76 -6.39
CA GLY A 134 -16.14 -7.89 -6.18
C GLY A 134 -15.18 -8.15 -7.34
N GLN A 135 -15.01 -7.21 -8.27
CA GLN A 135 -14.07 -7.31 -9.39
C GLN A 135 -13.06 -6.16 -9.36
N VAL A 136 -11.79 -6.47 -9.66
CA VAL A 136 -10.77 -5.42 -9.82
C VAL A 136 -11.02 -4.68 -11.12
N ILE A 137 -11.18 -3.35 -11.04
CA ILE A 137 -11.48 -2.50 -12.20
C ILE A 137 -10.33 -1.56 -12.58
N ASP A 138 -9.47 -1.21 -11.63
CA ASP A 138 -8.32 -0.32 -11.85
C ASP A 138 -7.24 -0.53 -10.78
N LEU A 139 -6.02 -0.10 -11.06
CA LEU A 139 -4.90 -0.16 -10.14
C LEU A 139 -3.87 0.93 -10.46
N ASN A 140 -3.46 1.68 -9.44
CA ASN A 140 -2.41 2.69 -9.55
C ASN A 140 -1.40 2.55 -8.41
N SER A 141 -0.13 2.85 -8.69
CA SER A 141 0.89 3.03 -7.64
C SER A 141 1.11 4.50 -7.38
N TRP A 142 1.37 4.82 -6.12
CA TRP A 142 1.58 6.17 -5.63
C TRP A 142 2.77 6.19 -4.69
N ARG A 143 3.52 7.30 -4.70
CA ARG A 143 4.60 7.56 -3.75
C ARG A 143 4.49 8.97 -3.20
N LEU A 144 4.94 9.21 -1.97
CA LEU A 144 4.99 10.57 -1.44
C LEU A 144 6.24 11.27 -1.98
N ASN A 145 6.09 12.53 -2.36
CA ASN A 145 7.22 13.43 -2.58
C ASN A 145 7.70 14.06 -1.25
N ASP A 146 8.76 14.85 -1.33
CA ASP A 146 9.35 15.57 -0.18
C ASP A 146 8.38 16.53 0.51
N GLU A 147 7.30 16.93 -0.16
CA GLU A 147 6.24 17.81 0.37
C GLU A 147 5.09 17.02 1.01
N GLY A 148 5.20 15.69 1.10
CA GLY A 148 4.16 14.81 1.65
C GLY A 148 2.92 14.69 0.76
N GLN A 149 3.07 14.93 -0.55
CA GLN A 149 2.01 14.79 -1.56
C GLN A 149 2.19 13.51 -2.36
N PHE A 150 1.09 12.80 -2.59
CA PHE A 150 1.11 11.64 -3.47
C PHE A 150 1.36 12.04 -4.92
N GLN A 151 2.26 11.31 -5.56
CA GLN A 151 2.57 11.38 -6.97
C GLN A 151 2.35 10.01 -7.59
N LEU A 152 1.75 9.99 -8.78
CA LEU A 152 1.56 8.75 -9.52
C LEU A 152 2.93 8.14 -9.83
N GLU A 153 3.10 6.87 -9.48
CA GLU A 153 4.31 6.10 -9.70
C GLU A 153 4.07 5.13 -10.85
N PRO A 154 4.81 5.24 -11.97
CA PRO A 154 4.65 4.31 -13.09
C PRO A 154 4.96 2.87 -12.67
N VAL A 155 4.05 1.96 -12.99
CA VAL A 155 4.24 0.52 -12.74
C VAL A 155 4.51 -0.17 -14.07
N LYS A 156 5.54 -1.01 -14.10
CA LYS A 156 5.84 -1.88 -15.23
C LYS A 156 5.82 -3.33 -14.78
N ILE A 157 5.04 -4.16 -15.47
CA ILE A 157 5.06 -5.60 -15.24
C ILE A 157 6.28 -6.20 -15.94
N LEU A 158 7.09 -6.94 -15.19
CA LEU A 158 8.21 -7.71 -15.72
C LEU A 158 7.78 -9.18 -15.83
N GLY A 159 7.58 -9.67 -17.05
CA GLY A 159 7.21 -11.06 -17.34
C GLY A 159 5.70 -11.30 -17.49
N SER A 160 5.32 -12.56 -17.70
CA SER A 160 3.91 -12.99 -17.73
C SER A 160 3.44 -13.25 -16.29
N SER A 161 2.58 -12.38 -15.78
CA SER A 161 1.74 -12.72 -14.64
C SER A 161 0.78 -13.84 -15.07
N ALA A 162 0.61 -14.87 -14.24
CA ALA A 162 -0.42 -15.89 -14.45
C ALA A 162 -1.85 -15.30 -14.49
N ASN A 163 -2.01 -14.05 -14.03
CA ASN A 163 -3.23 -13.28 -14.11
C ASN A 163 -3.05 -12.14 -15.13
N ASN A 164 -3.50 -12.35 -16.37
CA ASN A 164 -3.63 -11.31 -17.38
C ASN A 164 -4.78 -10.37 -16.98
N LEU A 165 -4.44 -9.26 -16.32
CA LEU A 165 -5.40 -8.18 -16.10
C LEU A 165 -5.38 -7.23 -17.31
N PRO A 166 -6.53 -6.94 -17.93
CA PRO A 166 -6.59 -6.22 -19.21
C PRO A 166 -6.09 -4.77 -19.14
N PHE A 167 -5.97 -4.18 -17.95
CA PHE A 167 -5.60 -2.78 -17.75
C PHE A 167 -4.12 -2.53 -17.42
N LEU A 168 -3.28 -3.58 -17.32
CA LEU A 168 -1.84 -3.44 -17.02
C LEU A 168 -0.95 -3.58 -18.28
N SER A 169 -1.42 -3.05 -19.42
CA SER A 169 -0.73 -3.12 -20.71
C SER A 169 0.44 -2.15 -20.84
#